data_AF-A0A7V8E2A5-F1
#
_entry.id   AF-A0A7V8E2A5-F1
#
_cell.length_a   1.000
_cell.length_b   1.000
_cell.length_c   1.000
_cell.angle_alpha   90.00
_cell.angle_beta   90.00
_cell.angle_gamma   90.00
#
_symmetry.space_group_name_H-M   'P 1'
#
loop_
_entity.id
_entity.type
_entity.pdbx_description
1 polymer ?
#
loop_
_entity_poly.entity_id
_entity_poly.type
_entity_poly.pdbx_seq_one_letter_code
_entity_poly.pdbx_strand_id
1 'polypeptide(L)'
;MSAVRPPRYAWLLDAFGVAAFAFFIALGIERLAHEFTSTSRTALIILAAGLGYVLADFATGLAHWFCDTFFEEDTPVLGPLLIRSFREHHRDPLSATPRFHHWHHAAEERAIDRNFAVHLPLLDRVFGTLLLPKGDEWPSVYGIAGNPIPENYFVHAAYPFAPKRFERR
;
A
#
# COMPACT_ATOMS: atom_id res chain seq x y z
N MET A 1 0.55 19.22 11.03
CA MET A 1 0.49 18.73 12.43
C MET A 1 1.80 18.01 12.73
N SER A 2 2.48 18.28 13.86
CA SER A 2 3.73 17.56 14.19
C SER A 2 3.43 16.08 14.45
N ALA A 3 4.06 15.18 13.71
CA ALA A 3 3.94 13.74 13.93
C ALA A 3 4.40 13.40 15.37
N VAL A 4 3.45 13.03 16.22
CA VAL A 4 3.74 12.57 17.57
C VAL A 4 4.47 11.24 17.44
N ARG A 5 5.71 11.16 17.93
CA ARG A 5 6.46 9.91 17.91
C ARG A 5 5.72 8.89 18.80
N PRO A 6 5.41 7.68 18.28
CA PRO A 6 4.73 6.69 19.08
C PRO A 6 5.63 6.26 20.26
N PRO A 7 5.03 5.95 21.42
CA PRO A 7 5.78 5.54 22.60
C PRO A 7 6.48 4.19 22.36
N ARG A 8 7.58 3.94 23.08
CA ARG A 8 8.45 2.75 22.87
C ARG A 8 7.71 1.42 22.92
N TYR A 9 6.66 1.31 23.73
CA TYR A 9 5.88 0.07 23.84
C TYR A 9 5.09 -0.26 22.56
N ALA A 10 4.73 0.75 21.76
CA ALA A 10 4.03 0.54 20.48
C ALA A 10 4.94 -0.21 19.49
N TRP A 11 6.21 0.19 19.40
CA TRP A 11 7.21 -0.51 18.58
C TRP A 11 7.45 -1.96 19.00
N LEU A 12 7.44 -2.23 20.31
CA LEU A 12 7.59 -3.59 20.82
C LEU A 12 6.37 -4.45 20.47
N LEU A 13 5.17 -3.87 20.57
CA LEU A 13 3.93 -4.53 20.18
C LEU A 13 3.90 -4.83 18.68
N ASP A 14 4.29 -3.88 17.83
CA ASP A 14 4.36 -4.04 16.38
C ASP A 14 5.37 -5.14 16.00
N ALA A 15 6.58 -5.08 16.57
CA ALA A 15 7.61 -6.09 16.31
C ALA A 15 7.16 -7.50 16.75
N PHE A 16 6.50 -7.59 17.91
CA PHE A 16 5.91 -8.84 18.37
C PHE A 16 4.80 -9.33 17.42
N GLY A 17 3.91 -8.45 16.99
CA GLY A 17 2.83 -8.78 16.05
C GLY A 17 3.36 -9.30 14.71
N VAL A 18 4.37 -8.63 14.15
CA VAL A 18 5.04 -9.07 12.91
C VAL A 18 5.71 -10.43 13.10
N ALA A 19 6.42 -10.63 14.20
CA ALA A 19 7.08 -11.91 14.49
C ALA A 19 6.06 -13.05 14.67
N ALA A 20 4.96 -12.81 15.39
CA ALA A 20 3.89 -13.78 15.59
C ALA A 20 3.22 -14.13 14.25
N PHE A 21 2.91 -13.13 13.41
CA PHE A 21 2.34 -13.35 12.09
C PHE A 21 3.27 -14.20 11.20
N ALA A 22 4.55 -13.85 11.14
CA ALA A 22 5.54 -14.62 10.38
C ALA A 22 5.65 -16.07 10.87
N PHE A 23 5.63 -16.27 12.20
CA PHE A 23 5.64 -17.60 12.80
C PHE A 23 4.41 -18.43 12.43
N PHE A 24 3.20 -17.88 12.55
CA PHE A 24 1.98 -18.60 12.20
C PHE A 24 1.86 -18.89 10.70
N ILE A 25 2.32 -17.98 9.84
CA ILE A 25 2.43 -18.26 8.40
C ILE A 25 3.40 -19.41 8.14
N ALA A 26 4.58 -19.41 8.76
CA ALA A 26 5.55 -20.47 8.58
C ALA A 26 4.99 -21.84 9.02
N LEU A 27 4.31 -21.90 10.18
CA LEU A 27 3.61 -23.11 10.63
C LEU A 27 2.49 -23.54 9.66
N GLY A 28 1.73 -22.58 9.13
CA GLY A 28 0.68 -22.85 8.15
C GLY A 28 1.23 -23.46 6.85
N ILE A 29 2.33 -22.91 6.34
CA ILE A 29 3.03 -23.41 5.15
C ILE A 29 3.59 -24.81 5.41
N GLU A 30 4.25 -25.02 6.56
CA GLU A 30 4.81 -26.33 6.91
C GLU A 30 3.71 -27.40 6.95
N ARG A 31 2.61 -27.15 7.67
CA ARG A 31 1.46 -28.05 7.69
C ARG A 31 0.89 -28.32 6.31
N LEU A 32 0.74 -27.29 5.50
CA LEU A 32 0.21 -27.41 4.14
C LEU A 32 1.14 -28.27 3.26
N ALA A 33 2.45 -28.09 3.37
CA ALA A 33 3.44 -28.87 2.63
C ALA A 33 3.39 -30.37 2.97
N HIS A 34 3.18 -30.73 4.24
CA HIS A 34 3.01 -32.13 4.65
C HIS A 34 1.73 -32.76 4.06
N GLU A 35 0.65 -31.97 3.93
CA GLU A 35 -0.64 -32.43 3.39
C GLU A 35 -0.64 -32.62 1.86
N PHE A 36 0.21 -31.88 1.13
CA PHE A 36 0.32 -31.98 -0.33
C PHE A 36 1.01 -33.25 -0.86
N THR A 37 1.45 -34.15 0.03
CA THR A 37 2.09 -35.42 -0.35
C THR A 37 1.10 -36.50 -0.83
N SER A 38 -0.22 -36.27 -0.73
CA SER A 38 -1.26 -37.21 -1.18
C SER A 38 -2.26 -36.54 -2.15
N THR A 39 -2.36 -37.06 -3.38
CA THR A 39 -3.31 -36.60 -4.43
C THR A 39 -4.78 -36.64 -3.98
N SER A 40 -5.10 -37.47 -2.98
CA SER A 40 -6.47 -37.65 -2.48
C SER A 40 -7.04 -36.43 -1.73
N ARG A 41 -6.18 -35.51 -1.26
CA ARG A 41 -6.58 -34.38 -0.40
C ARG A 41 -6.64 -33.03 -1.10
N THR A 42 -6.21 -32.93 -2.36
CA THR A 42 -6.15 -31.66 -3.11
C THR A 42 -7.49 -30.94 -3.15
N ALA A 43 -8.59 -31.65 -3.41
CA ALA A 43 -9.92 -31.04 -3.44
C ALA A 43 -10.34 -30.46 -2.08
N LEU A 44 -10.01 -31.15 -0.98
CA LEU A 44 -10.27 -30.67 0.38
C LEU A 44 -9.45 -29.43 0.71
N ILE A 45 -8.20 -29.37 0.28
CA ILE A 45 -7.33 -28.19 0.47
C ILE A 45 -7.90 -26.97 -0.26
N ILE A 46 -8.34 -27.15 -1.52
CA ILE A 46 -8.96 -26.06 -2.30
C ILE A 46 -10.25 -25.58 -1.62
N LEU A 47 -11.11 -26.50 -1.18
CA LEU A 47 -12.34 -26.16 -0.47
C LEU A 47 -12.04 -25.42 0.85
N ALA A 48 -11.07 -25.91 1.62
CA ALA A 48 -10.66 -25.29 2.88
C ALA A 48 -10.06 -23.90 2.68
N ALA A 49 -9.28 -23.69 1.61
CA ALA A 49 -8.75 -22.38 1.25
C ALA A 49 -9.87 -21.40 0.87
N GLY A 50 -10.84 -21.86 0.07
CA GLY A 50 -12.01 -21.06 -0.28
C GLY A 50 -12.87 -20.69 0.93
N LEU A 51 -13.15 -21.66 1.80
CA LEU A 51 -13.89 -21.42 3.04
C LEU A 51 -13.10 -20.51 3.99
N GLY A 52 -11.79 -20.69 4.08
CA GLY A 52 -10.90 -19.84 4.86
C GLY A 52 -10.90 -18.40 4.38
N TYR A 53 -10.92 -18.18 3.06
CA TYR A 53 -11.04 -16.84 2.49
C TYR A 53 -12.37 -16.17 2.87
N VAL A 54 -13.49 -16.87 2.72
CA VAL A 54 -14.82 -16.36 3.11
C VAL A 54 -14.88 -16.06 4.61
N LEU A 55 -14.30 -16.93 5.43
CA LEU A 55 -14.24 -16.70 6.88
C LEU A 55 -13.35 -15.50 7.23
N ALA A 56 -12.22 -15.33 6.54
CA ALA A 56 -11.32 -14.20 6.75
C ALA A 56 -11.97 -12.87 6.35
N ASP A 57 -12.70 -12.83 5.23
CA ASP A 57 -13.48 -11.68 4.80
C ASP A 57 -14.55 -11.32 5.85
N PHE A 58 -15.34 -12.31 6.27
CA PHE A 58 -16.35 -12.12 7.32
C PHE A 58 -15.74 -11.65 8.64
N ALA A 59 -14.64 -12.27 9.09
CA ALA A 59 -13.96 -11.90 10.33
C ALA A 59 -13.39 -10.48 10.26
N THR A 60 -12.84 -10.08 9.12
CA THR A 60 -12.37 -8.72 8.88
C THR A 60 -13.54 -7.74 8.92
N GLY A 61 -14.64 -8.02 8.23
CA GLY A 61 -15.86 -7.20 8.27
C GLY A 61 -16.45 -7.06 9.68
N LEU A 62 -16.47 -8.15 10.46
CA LEU A 62 -16.92 -8.14 11.86
C LEU A 62 -16.00 -7.28 12.74
N ALA A 63 -14.69 -7.37 12.54
CA ALA A 63 -13.72 -6.54 13.26
C ALA A 63 -13.89 -5.05 12.90
N HIS A 64 -14.09 -4.72 11.62
CA HIS A 64 -14.42 -3.37 11.18
C HIS A 64 -15.69 -2.84 11.84
N TRP A 65 -16.78 -3.60 11.74
CA TRP A 65 -18.05 -3.21 12.37
C TRP A 65 -17.90 -2.98 13.88
N PHE A 66 -17.23 -3.89 14.59
CA PHE A 66 -17.03 -3.77 16.03
C PHE A 66 -16.19 -2.53 16.40
N CYS A 67 -15.04 -2.36 15.74
CA CYS A 67 -14.16 -1.24 16.00
C CYS A 67 -14.83 0.11 15.69
N ASP A 68 -15.59 0.20 14.60
CA ASP A 68 -16.27 1.42 14.20
C ASP A 68 -17.51 1.74 15.02
N THR A 69 -18.15 0.73 15.61
CA THR A 69 -19.34 0.92 16.46
C THR A 69 -18.97 1.41 17.86
N PHE A 70 -17.88 0.89 18.44
CA PHE A 70 -17.61 1.05 19.88
C PHE A 70 -16.45 1.98 20.23
N PHE A 71 -15.60 2.37 19.27
CA PHE A 71 -14.40 3.14 19.58
C PHE A 71 -14.17 4.37 18.69
N GLU A 72 -13.46 5.32 19.30
CA GLU A 72 -13.03 6.57 18.69
C GLU A 72 -11.49 6.70 18.77
N GLU A 73 -10.92 7.63 18.01
CA GLU A 73 -9.46 7.83 17.95
C GLU A 73 -8.84 8.38 19.23
N ASP A 74 -9.65 9.01 20.05
CA ASP A 74 -9.28 9.52 21.37
C ASP A 74 -9.65 8.54 22.50
N THR A 75 -10.20 7.36 22.18
CA THR A 75 -10.45 6.30 23.17
C THR A 75 -9.16 6.01 23.94
N PRO A 76 -9.16 6.07 25.29
CA PRO A 76 -7.94 5.88 26.06
C PRO A 76 -7.25 4.56 25.70
N VAL A 77 -5.95 4.63 25.43
CA VAL A 77 -5.10 3.49 25.01
C VAL A 77 -5.44 2.96 23.62
N LEU A 78 -6.67 2.52 23.37
CA LEU A 78 -7.08 1.86 22.12
C LEU A 78 -7.11 2.81 20.91
N GLY A 79 -7.54 4.05 21.12
CA GLY A 79 -7.66 5.05 20.06
C GLY A 79 -6.32 5.30 19.34
N PRO A 80 -5.27 5.71 20.06
CA PRO A 80 -3.95 5.93 19.49
C PRO A 80 -3.22 4.66 19.02
N LEU A 81 -3.51 3.49 19.60
CA LEU A 81 -2.79 2.24 19.29
C LEU A 81 -3.39 1.46 18.12
N LEU A 82 -4.71 1.45 17.99
CA LEU A 82 -5.41 0.59 17.03
C LEU A 82 -6.32 1.42 16.13
N ILE A 83 -7.25 2.18 16.70
CA ILE A 83 -8.35 2.82 15.95
C ILE A 83 -7.82 3.88 14.98
N ARG A 84 -6.79 4.64 15.37
CA ARG A 84 -6.18 5.65 14.50
C ARG A 84 -5.58 5.03 13.24
N SER A 85 -4.68 4.06 13.38
CA SER A 85 -4.07 3.36 12.24
C SER A 85 -5.14 2.64 11.40
N PHE A 86 -6.16 2.10 12.07
CA PHE A 86 -7.31 1.45 11.44
C PHE A 86 -8.20 2.41 10.64
N ARG A 87 -8.29 3.69 11.00
CA ARG A 87 -9.06 4.68 10.22
C ARG A 87 -8.20 5.49 9.27
N GLU A 88 -6.89 5.54 9.48
CA GLU A 88 -5.95 6.23 8.61
C GLU A 88 -6.04 5.71 7.17
N HIS A 89 -6.26 4.42 6.93
CA HIS A 89 -6.43 3.90 5.58
C HIS A 89 -7.79 4.20 4.93
N HIS A 90 -8.82 4.57 5.70
CA HIS A 90 -10.10 5.07 5.18
C HIS A 90 -10.04 6.56 4.85
N ARG A 91 -9.33 7.35 5.66
CA ARG A 91 -9.15 8.79 5.46
C ARG A 91 -8.10 9.12 4.42
N ASP A 92 -7.05 8.33 4.44
CA ASP A 92 -5.94 8.40 3.52
C ASP A 92 -5.62 6.99 3.03
N PRO A 93 -6.41 6.48 2.05
CA PRO A 93 -6.03 5.28 1.29
C PRO A 93 -4.63 5.41 0.67
N LEU A 94 -4.06 6.62 0.67
CA LEU A 94 -2.79 6.99 0.08
C LEU A 94 -1.58 6.88 1.02
N SER A 95 -1.75 6.32 2.23
CA SER A 95 -0.74 6.26 3.29
C SER A 95 0.28 5.11 3.18
N ALA A 96 0.15 4.20 2.20
CA ALA A 96 1.04 3.04 2.04
C ALA A 96 1.84 2.89 0.70
N THR A 97 2.09 3.85 -0.21
CA THR A 97 1.92 5.31 -0.23
C THR A 97 1.74 5.84 -1.68
N PRO A 98 0.52 6.15 -2.13
CA PRO A 98 0.32 6.92 -3.35
C PRO A 98 0.97 8.29 -3.36
N ARG A 99 1.36 8.89 -2.23
CA ARG A 99 2.21 10.10 -2.24
C ARG A 99 3.57 9.86 -2.90
N PHE A 100 4.27 8.79 -2.54
CA PHE A 100 5.49 8.36 -3.21
C PHE A 100 5.25 8.07 -4.70
N HIS A 101 4.10 7.46 -5.03
CA HIS A 101 3.71 7.19 -6.41
C HIS A 101 3.29 8.45 -7.19
N HIS A 102 2.75 9.48 -6.54
CA HIS A 102 2.44 10.77 -7.15
C HIS A 102 3.73 11.49 -7.55
N TRP A 103 4.78 11.35 -6.75
CA TRP A 103 6.12 11.81 -7.12
C TRP A 103 6.70 11.06 -8.32
N HIS A 104 6.31 9.81 -8.57
CA HIS A 104 6.67 9.12 -9.82
C HIS A 104 5.97 9.74 -11.05
N HIS A 105 4.74 10.24 -10.91
CA HIS A 105 3.99 10.90 -12.00
C HIS A 105 4.29 12.41 -12.15
N ALA A 106 5.22 12.94 -11.35
CA ALA A 106 5.54 14.36 -11.37
C ALA A 106 6.45 14.71 -12.55
N ALA A 107 6.17 15.84 -13.22
CA ALA A 107 6.97 16.33 -14.34
C ALA A 107 8.11 17.28 -13.92
N GLU A 108 8.29 17.48 -12.61
CA GLU A 108 9.38 18.28 -12.05
C GLU A 108 10.73 17.61 -12.30
N GLU A 109 11.76 18.39 -12.60
CA GLU A 109 13.11 17.88 -12.87
C GLU A 109 13.64 16.95 -11.76
N ARG A 110 13.34 17.26 -10.49
CA ARG A 110 13.75 16.46 -9.33
C ARG A 110 13.09 15.08 -9.24
N ALA A 111 11.96 14.90 -9.93
CA ALA A 111 11.09 13.74 -9.83
C ALA A 111 11.16 12.82 -11.06
N ILE A 112 11.81 13.27 -12.14
CA ILE A 112 12.11 12.46 -13.31
C ILE A 112 12.99 11.26 -12.90
N ASP A 113 12.62 10.07 -13.37
CA ASP A 113 13.30 8.80 -13.11
C ASP A 113 13.45 8.45 -11.62
N ARG A 114 12.40 8.75 -10.84
CA ARG A 114 12.31 8.43 -9.41
C ARG A 114 11.14 7.51 -9.10
N ASN A 115 11.21 6.84 -7.95
CA ASN A 115 10.10 6.16 -7.30
C ASN A 115 9.41 5.07 -8.16
N PHE A 116 10.18 4.18 -8.78
CA PHE A 116 9.67 3.16 -9.70
C PHE A 116 8.86 2.06 -9.02
N ALA A 117 9.18 1.68 -7.78
CA ALA A 117 8.55 0.54 -7.10
C ALA A 117 7.25 0.92 -6.40
N VAL A 118 6.11 0.43 -6.91
CA VAL A 118 4.77 0.77 -6.39
C VAL A 118 4.53 0.32 -4.94
N HIS A 119 4.96 -0.89 -4.58
CA HIS A 119 4.70 -1.49 -3.25
C HIS A 119 5.94 -1.70 -2.39
N LEU A 120 7.14 -1.54 -2.96
CA LEU A 120 8.41 -1.83 -2.30
C LEU A 120 9.41 -0.66 -2.48
N PRO A 121 9.19 0.49 -1.80
CA PRO A 121 10.11 1.65 -1.87
C PRO A 121 11.54 1.32 -1.43
N LEU A 122 11.74 0.19 -0.73
CA LEU A 122 13.06 -0.35 -0.42
C LEU A 122 13.90 -0.60 -1.67
N LEU A 123 13.30 -1.03 -2.77
CA LEU A 123 14.01 -1.24 -4.03
C LEU A 123 14.55 0.09 -4.56
N ASP A 124 13.73 1.14 -4.57
CA ASP A 124 14.19 2.48 -4.94
C ASP A 124 15.30 3.00 -4.03
N ARG A 125 15.31 2.61 -2.75
CA ARG A 125 16.41 2.93 -1.84
C ARG A 125 17.70 2.22 -2.22
N VAL A 126 17.62 0.92 -2.56
CA VAL A 126 18.77 0.09 -2.95
C VAL A 126 19.37 0.58 -4.26
N PHE A 127 18.53 0.95 -5.23
CA PHE A 127 18.97 1.41 -6.55
C PHE A 127 19.17 2.94 -6.64
N GLY A 128 18.94 3.67 -5.55
CA GLY A 128 19.20 5.12 -5.50
C GLY A 128 18.18 6.00 -6.23
N THR A 129 17.00 5.46 -6.56
CA THR A 129 15.90 6.16 -7.25
C THR A 129 14.84 6.70 -6.29
N LEU A 130 15.02 6.50 -4.98
CA LEU A 130 14.10 6.96 -3.94
C LEU A 130 14.13 8.49 -3.77
N LEU A 131 13.00 9.12 -4.08
CA LEU A 131 12.66 10.50 -3.75
C LEU A 131 11.60 10.52 -2.66
N LEU A 132 12.00 10.99 -1.47
CA LEU A 132 11.08 11.25 -0.36
C LEU A 132 10.83 12.77 -0.23
N PRO A 133 9.60 13.25 -0.50
CA PRO A 133 9.24 14.65 -0.25
C PRO A 133 9.39 15.02 1.23
N LYS A 134 9.81 16.26 1.50
CA LYS A 134 9.91 16.78 2.87
C LYS A 134 8.54 17.31 3.33
N GLY A 135 8.25 17.15 4.62
CA GLY A 135 7.04 17.70 5.23
C GLY A 135 5.77 17.27 4.49
N ASP A 136 4.99 18.25 4.04
CA ASP A 136 3.71 18.07 3.32
C ASP A 136 3.83 18.43 1.82
N GLU A 137 5.05 18.38 1.25
CA GLU A 137 5.26 18.69 -0.18
C GLU A 137 4.55 17.72 -1.12
N TRP A 138 3.87 18.31 -2.12
CA TRP A 138 3.23 17.64 -3.25
C TRP A 138 3.80 18.14 -4.58
N PRO A 139 3.77 17.32 -5.65
CA PRO A 139 4.13 17.78 -6.99
C PRO A 139 3.27 18.95 -7.43
N SER A 140 3.93 19.98 -7.94
CA SER A 140 3.34 21.17 -8.55
C SER A 140 2.90 20.94 -10.01
N VAL A 141 3.49 19.96 -10.69
CA VAL A 141 3.21 19.62 -12.08
C VAL A 141 3.27 18.11 -12.28
N TYR A 142 2.32 17.60 -13.07
CA TYR A 142 2.17 16.19 -13.40
C TYR A 142 2.28 15.96 -14.90
N GLY A 143 2.60 14.73 -15.28
CA GLY A 143 2.66 14.32 -16.67
C GLY A 143 4.09 14.10 -17.17
N ILE A 144 4.28 14.19 -18.48
CA ILE A 144 5.57 13.88 -19.13
C ILE A 144 6.34 15.18 -19.32
N ALA A 145 7.52 15.28 -18.71
CA ALA A 145 8.40 16.43 -18.88
C ALA A 145 8.68 16.72 -20.37
N GLY A 146 8.37 17.93 -20.81
CA GLY A 146 8.56 18.37 -22.20
C GLY A 146 7.48 17.91 -23.20
N ASN A 147 6.41 17.26 -22.75
CA ASN A 147 5.27 16.88 -23.60
C ASN A 147 3.97 17.47 -23.02
N PRO A 148 3.62 18.73 -23.33
CA PRO A 148 2.36 19.31 -22.91
C PRO A 148 1.21 18.50 -23.54
N ILE A 149 0.33 17.97 -22.70
CA ILE A 149 -0.87 17.27 -23.15
C ILE A 149 -1.86 18.32 -23.67
N PRO A 150 -2.49 18.12 -24.84
CA PRO A 150 -3.50 19.04 -25.35
C PRO A 150 -4.65 19.24 -24.34
N GLU A 151 -5.01 20.49 -24.06
CA GLU A 151 -6.08 20.83 -23.09
C GLU A 151 -7.47 20.40 -23.57
N ASN A 152 -7.65 20.24 -24.88
CA ASN A 152 -8.93 19.85 -25.48
C ASN A 152 -9.10 18.32 -25.44
N TYR A 153 -10.18 17.86 -24.79
CA TYR A 153 -10.52 16.44 -24.64
C TYR A 153 -10.48 15.64 -25.96
N PHE A 154 -11.07 16.19 -27.04
CA PHE A 154 -11.11 15.50 -28.34
C PHE A 154 -9.73 15.43 -29.00
N VAL A 155 -8.91 16.47 -28.83
CA VAL A 155 -7.53 16.47 -29.31
C VAL A 155 -6.68 15.48 -28.50
N HIS A 156 -6.86 15.43 -27.18
CA HIS A 156 -6.20 14.46 -26.32
C HIS A 156 -6.60 13.01 -26.66
N ALA A 157 -7.88 12.74 -26.97
CA ALA A 157 -8.34 11.42 -27.39
C ALA A 157 -7.74 10.99 -28.75
N ALA A 158 -7.53 11.93 -29.67
CA ALA A 158 -6.89 11.67 -30.96
C ALA A 158 -5.35 11.67 -30.91
N TYR A 159 -4.75 12.23 -29.85
CA TYR A 159 -3.30 12.44 -29.69
C TYR A 159 -2.45 11.17 -29.86
N PRO A 160 -2.84 9.98 -29.35
CA PRO A 160 -2.08 8.75 -29.56
C PRO A 160 -1.98 8.31 -31.03
N PHE A 161 -2.93 8.73 -31.87
CA PHE A 161 -3.02 8.35 -33.29
C PHE A 161 -2.40 9.41 -34.22
N ALA A 162 -2.03 10.57 -33.69
CA ALA A 162 -1.32 11.59 -34.43
C ALA A 162 0.16 11.20 -34.63
N PRO A 163 0.77 11.50 -35.79
CA PRO A 163 2.18 11.22 -36.02
C PRO A 163 3.05 12.00 -35.03
N LYS A 164 3.72 11.29 -34.12
CA LYS A 164 4.62 11.89 -33.14
C LYS A 164 5.97 12.20 -33.78
N ARG A 165 6.37 13.48 -33.80
CA ARG A 165 7.75 13.86 -34.09
C ARG A 165 8.54 13.73 -32.78
N PHE A 166 9.18 12.59 -32.58
CA PHE A 166 10.10 12.43 -31.46
C PHE A 166 11.31 13.34 -31.70
N GLU A 167 11.35 14.49 -31.05
CA GLU A 167 12.60 15.22 -30.86
C GLU A 167 13.42 14.42 -29.84
N ARG A 168 14.47 13.76 -30.34
CA ARG A 168 15.49 13.17 -29.48
C ARG A 168 16.14 14.30 -28.70
N ARG A 169 16.05 14.26 -27.37
CA ARG A 169 17.01 14.96 -26.51
C ARG A 169 18.37 14.28 -26.60
#